data_AF-A0A966MMZ4-F1
#
_entry.id   AF-A0A966MMZ4-F1
#
_cell.length_a   1.000
_cell.length_b   1.000
_cell.length_c   1.000
_cell.angle_alpha   90.00
_cell.angle_beta   90.00
_cell.angle_gamma   90.00
#
_symmetry.space_group_name_H-M   'P 1'
#
loop_
_entity.id
_entity.type
_entity.pdbx_description
1 polymer ?
#
loop_
_entity_poly.entity_id
_entity_poly.type
_entity_poly.pdbx_seq_one_letter_code
_entity_poly.pdbx_strand_id
1 'polypeptide(L)'
;MLECRAARIEPVDAPYTFSDVEGAVAEARYSRRLGYQTKSLVNPAMVKAVQAALAPAAADVALAQETVQLFEAARARGEDRALVRGLWVEVPTYLNARRLLERARGLQSQENLR
;
A
#
# COMPACT_ATOMS: atom_id res chain seq x y z
N MET A 1 -3.30 -6.93 -14.10
CA MET A 1 -3.56 -6.54 -12.69
C MET A 1 -4.89 -7.07 -12.18
N LEU A 2 -6.04 -6.67 -12.75
CA LEU A 2 -7.37 -7.18 -12.36
C LEU A 2 -7.48 -8.71 -12.43
N GLU A 3 -7.05 -9.31 -13.54
CA GLU A 3 -7.03 -10.77 -13.74
C GLU A 3 -6.19 -11.49 -12.70
N CYS A 4 -4.97 -10.99 -12.42
CA CYS A 4 -4.10 -11.54 -11.38
C CYS A 4 -4.80 -11.50 -10.02
N ARG A 5 -5.44 -10.38 -9.65
CA ARG A 5 -6.17 -10.26 -8.38
C ARG A 5 -7.35 -11.23 -8.31
N ALA A 6 -8.12 -11.37 -9.39
CA ALA A 6 -9.22 -12.34 -9.47
C ALA A 6 -8.73 -13.79 -9.30
N ALA A 7 -7.57 -14.12 -9.87
CA ALA A 7 -6.90 -15.41 -9.74
C ALA A 7 -6.07 -15.57 -8.45
N ARG A 8 -6.03 -14.56 -7.57
CA ARG A 8 -5.19 -14.52 -6.36
C ARG A 8 -3.68 -14.68 -6.64
N ILE A 9 -3.22 -14.18 -7.77
CA ILE A 9 -1.82 -14.12 -8.19
C ILE A 9 -1.29 -12.69 -7.94
N GLU A 10 -0.06 -12.56 -7.43
CA GLU A 10 0.58 -11.26 -7.29
C GLU A 10 1.02 -10.73 -8.68
N PRO A 11 0.49 -9.57 -9.13
CA PRO A 11 0.97 -8.93 -10.34
C PRO A 11 2.32 -8.27 -10.07
N VAL A 12 3.29 -8.55 -10.93
CA VAL A 12 4.62 -7.94 -10.92
C VAL A 12 4.72 -6.96 -12.07
N ASP A 13 5.09 -5.71 -11.77
CA ASP A 13 5.29 -4.68 -12.79
C ASP A 13 6.60 -4.93 -13.57
N ALA A 14 6.62 -4.55 -14.85
CA ALA A 14 7.75 -4.72 -15.75
C ALA A 14 8.94 -3.84 -15.33
N PRO A 15 10.19 -4.13 -15.75
CA PRO A 15 11.32 -3.28 -15.41
C PRO A 15 11.31 -1.95 -16.17
N TYR A 16 11.74 -0.89 -15.49
CA TYR A 16 12.14 0.37 -16.13
C TYR A 16 13.54 0.18 -16.74
N THR A 17 13.71 0.48 -18.03
CA THR A 17 14.93 0.15 -18.79
C THR A 17 15.75 1.36 -19.25
N PHE A 18 15.36 2.58 -18.86
CA PHE A 18 16.18 3.78 -19.07
C PHE A 18 17.19 3.95 -17.93
N SER A 19 18.08 4.93 -18.05
CA SER A 19 19.20 5.13 -17.11
C SER A 19 18.85 6.00 -15.91
N ASP A 20 17.80 6.82 -15.97
CA ASP A 20 17.48 7.79 -14.92
C ASP A 20 16.65 7.20 -13.77
N VAL A 21 17.01 7.58 -12.55
CA VAL A 21 16.34 7.10 -11.33
C VAL A 21 15.03 7.84 -11.11
N GLU A 22 14.94 9.12 -11.51
CA GLU A 22 13.71 9.91 -11.38
C GLU A 22 12.55 9.32 -12.16
N GLY A 23 12.78 8.87 -13.41
CA GLY A 23 11.79 8.21 -14.24
C GLY A 23 11.33 6.88 -13.65
N ALA A 24 12.26 6.08 -13.14
CA ALA A 24 11.92 4.83 -12.42
C ALA A 24 11.03 5.09 -11.19
N VAL A 25 11.28 6.18 -10.44
CA VAL A 25 10.46 6.58 -9.29
C VAL A 25 9.07 7.06 -9.73
N ALA A 26 8.99 7.87 -10.78
CA ALA A 26 7.73 8.37 -11.30
C ALA A 26 6.83 7.23 -11.80
N GLU A 27 7.39 6.29 -12.56
CA GLU A 27 6.70 5.10 -13.03
C GLU A 27 6.28 4.19 -11.86
N ALA A 28 7.16 3.93 -10.89
CA ALA A 28 6.83 3.13 -9.71
C ALA A 28 5.65 3.72 -8.90
N ARG A 29 5.58 5.05 -8.77
CA ARG A 29 4.44 5.75 -8.15
C ARG A 29 3.15 5.56 -8.95
N TYR A 30 3.25 5.60 -10.29
CA TYR A 30 2.12 5.32 -11.16
C TYR A 30 1.63 3.88 -11.02
N SER A 31 2.52 2.89 -11.08
CA SER A 31 2.20 1.48 -10.87
C SER A 31 1.57 1.23 -9.49
N ARG A 32 2.06 1.91 -8.44
CA ARG A 32 1.44 1.86 -7.09
C ARG A 32 -0.01 2.32 -7.11
N ARG A 33 -0.33 3.41 -7.84
CA ARG A 33 -1.71 3.92 -7.97
C ARG A 33 -2.62 2.96 -8.71
N LEU A 34 -2.07 2.18 -9.65
CA LEU A 34 -2.81 1.09 -10.30
C LEU A 34 -3.02 -0.11 -9.37
N GLY A 35 -2.28 -0.20 -8.26
CA GLY A 35 -2.38 -1.24 -7.22
C GLY A 35 -1.33 -2.35 -7.33
N TYR A 36 -0.24 -2.10 -8.07
CA TYR A 36 0.97 -2.92 -7.97
C TYR A 36 1.66 -2.71 -6.63
N GLN A 37 2.21 -3.80 -6.10
CA GLN A 37 3.00 -3.79 -4.87
C GLN A 37 4.44 -4.27 -5.12
N THR A 38 4.70 -4.80 -6.31
CA THR A 38 5.97 -5.39 -6.73
C THR A 38 6.35 -4.92 -8.13
N LYS A 39 7.65 -4.81 -8.39
CA LYS A 39 8.23 -4.40 -9.68
C LYS A 39 9.55 -5.13 -9.90
N SER A 40 9.75 -5.63 -11.11
CA SER A 40 11.02 -6.18 -11.55
C SER A 40 12.04 -5.07 -11.80
N LEU A 41 13.32 -5.32 -11.54
CA LEU A 41 14.39 -4.34 -11.78
C LEU A 41 15.56 -5.00 -12.50
N VAL A 42 16.19 -4.26 -13.41
CA VAL A 42 17.40 -4.68 -14.15
C VAL A 42 18.65 -3.91 -13.73
N ASN A 43 18.49 -2.81 -12.99
CA ASN A 43 19.59 -1.99 -12.47
C ASN A 43 19.56 -1.95 -10.93
N PRO A 44 20.56 -2.52 -10.23
CA PRO A 44 20.63 -2.49 -8.77
C PRO A 44 20.62 -1.09 -8.15
N ALA A 45 21.12 -0.07 -8.86
CA ALA A 45 21.14 1.31 -8.37
C ALA A 45 19.74 1.89 -8.12
N MET A 46 18.71 1.35 -8.79
CA MET A 46 17.32 1.82 -8.66
C MET A 46 16.58 1.21 -7.46
N VAL A 47 17.11 0.14 -6.86
CA VAL A 47 16.40 -0.67 -5.84
C VAL A 47 15.89 0.18 -4.70
N LYS A 48 16.74 0.99 -4.06
CA LYS A 48 16.36 1.80 -2.90
C LYS A 48 15.30 2.85 -3.25
N ALA A 49 15.45 3.52 -4.38
CA ALA A 49 14.53 4.58 -4.82
C ALA A 49 13.15 4.03 -5.20
N VAL A 50 13.11 2.92 -5.94
CA VAL A 50 11.87 2.25 -6.34
C VAL A 50 11.16 1.61 -5.14
N GLN A 51 11.89 1.00 -4.21
CA GLN A 51 11.31 0.48 -2.96
C GLN A 51 10.64 1.59 -2.15
N ALA A 52 11.31 2.74 -1.98
CA ALA A 52 10.73 3.90 -1.30
C ALA A 52 9.49 4.44 -2.03
N ALA A 53 9.47 4.42 -3.36
CA ALA A 53 8.33 4.85 -4.17
C ALA A 53 7.11 3.92 -4.04
N LEU A 54 7.34 2.60 -3.94
CA LEU A 54 6.31 1.59 -3.79
C LEU A 54 5.81 1.43 -2.35
N ALA A 55 6.61 1.82 -1.35
CA ALA A 55 6.25 1.78 0.05
C ALA A 55 5.03 2.68 0.37
N PRO A 56 4.16 2.27 1.30
CA PRO A 56 3.08 3.14 1.78
C PRO A 56 3.66 4.36 2.51
N ALA A 57 3.03 5.53 2.35
CA ALA A 57 3.49 6.71 3.07
C ALA A 57 3.12 6.62 4.56
N ALA A 58 3.94 7.22 5.43
CA ALA A 58 3.66 7.23 6.88
C ALA A 58 2.30 7.86 7.21
N ALA A 59 1.88 8.89 6.46
CA ALA A 59 0.56 9.51 6.61
C ALA A 59 -0.59 8.56 6.26
N ASP A 60 -0.42 7.72 5.23
CA ASP A 60 -1.43 6.72 4.83
C ASP A 60 -1.56 5.64 5.92
N VAL A 61 -0.44 5.22 6.50
CA VAL A 61 -0.41 4.25 7.62
C VAL A 61 -1.09 4.83 8.85
N ALA A 62 -0.79 6.08 9.21
CA ALA A 62 -1.42 6.75 10.35
C ALA A 62 -2.94 6.90 10.17
N LEU A 63 -3.39 7.30 8.97
CA LEU A 63 -4.82 7.35 8.65
C LEU A 63 -5.47 5.97 8.72
N ALA A 64 -4.79 4.91 8.25
CA ALA A 64 -5.32 3.56 8.35
C ALA A 64 -5.43 3.06 9.79
N GLN A 65 -4.48 3.41 10.68
CA GLN A 65 -4.56 3.12 12.11
C GLN A 65 -5.77 3.81 12.75
N GLU A 66 -5.92 5.12 12.52
CA GLU A 66 -7.05 5.92 12.98
C GLU A 66 -8.39 5.34 12.48
N THR A 67 -8.45 4.97 11.19
CA THR A 67 -9.62 4.36 10.55
C THR A 67 -10.02 3.06 11.23
N VAL A 68 -9.07 2.15 11.45
CA VAL A 68 -9.32 0.86 12.10
C VAL A 68 -9.81 1.07 13.53
N GLN A 69 -9.13 1.92 14.31
CA GLN A 69 -9.48 2.19 15.69
C GLN A 69 -10.90 2.76 15.83
N LEU A 70 -11.23 3.79 15.05
CA LEU A 70 -12.53 4.45 15.14
C LEU A 70 -13.66 3.54 14.63
N PHE A 71 -13.41 2.76 13.57
CA PHE A 71 -14.39 1.80 13.07
C PHE A 71 -14.67 0.69 14.09
N GLU A 72 -13.64 0.10 14.70
CA GLU A 72 -13.81 -0.94 15.72
C GLU A 72 -14.52 -0.41 16.98
N ALA A 73 -14.22 0.83 17.40
CA ALA A 73 -14.93 1.48 18.50
C ALA A 73 -16.43 1.73 18.17
N ALA A 74 -16.76 2.11 16.94
CA ALA A 74 -18.15 2.26 16.50
C ALA A 74 -18.89 0.91 16.48
N ARG A 75 -18.25 -0.15 15.95
CA ARG A 75 -18.80 -1.51 15.98
C ARG A 75 -19.10 -1.99 17.40
N ALA A 76 -18.22 -1.70 18.36
CA ALA A 76 -18.41 -2.05 19.76
C ALA A 76 -19.63 -1.34 20.41
N ARG A 77 -20.06 -0.19 19.87
CA ARG A 77 -21.28 0.53 20.27
C ARG A 77 -22.53 0.11 19.50
N GLY A 78 -22.42 -0.86 18.58
CA GLY A 78 -23.53 -1.31 17.74
C GLY A 78 -23.78 -0.44 16.50
N GLU A 79 -22.84 0.42 16.12
CA GLU A 79 -22.94 1.25 14.91
C GLU A 79 -22.40 0.51 13.67
N ASP A 80 -22.91 0.81 12.48
CA ASP A 80 -22.48 0.16 11.22
C ASP A 80 -21.39 0.93 10.46
N ARG A 81 -21.10 2.17 10.88
CA ARG A 81 -20.14 3.07 10.24
C ARG A 81 -19.52 4.01 11.27
N ALA A 82 -18.33 4.52 10.97
CA ALA A 82 -17.64 5.51 11.80
C ALA A 82 -17.35 6.80 11.01
N LEU A 83 -17.33 7.94 11.68
CA LEU A 83 -16.89 9.19 11.09
C LEU A 83 -15.38 9.37 11.34
N VAL A 84 -14.59 9.43 10.27
CA VAL A 84 -13.13 9.62 10.34
C VAL A 84 -12.78 10.83 9.48
N ARG A 85 -12.24 11.89 10.10
CA ARG A 85 -11.91 13.16 9.41
C ARG A 85 -13.05 13.71 8.55
N GLY A 86 -14.28 13.60 9.04
CA GLY A 86 -15.48 14.08 8.34
C GLY A 86 -16.00 13.16 7.22
N LEU A 87 -15.38 11.98 7.01
CA LEU A 87 -15.82 11.00 6.03
C LEU A 87 -16.42 9.77 6.71
N TRP A 88 -17.53 9.26 6.16
CA TRP A 88 -18.11 8.00 6.61
C TRP A 88 -17.24 6.82 6.16
N VAL A 89 -16.81 6.03 7.14
CA VAL A 89 -16.07 4.79 6.94
C VAL A 89 -17.02 3.62 7.14
N GLU A 90 -17.13 2.80 6.10
CA GLU A 90 -17.86 1.53 6.09
C GLU A 90 -16.88 0.35 5.96
N VAL A 91 -17.43 -0.87 5.98
CA VAL A 91 -16.67 -2.13 5.93
C VAL A 91 -15.61 -2.16 4.81
N PRO A 92 -15.89 -1.75 3.55
CA PRO A 92 -14.87 -1.81 2.50
C PRO A 92 -13.64 -0.94 2.78
N THR A 93 -13.85 0.27 3.30
CA THR A 93 -12.78 1.21 3.66
C THR A 93 -11.99 0.71 4.87
N TYR A 94 -12.67 0.16 5.87
CA TYR A 94 -12.04 -0.51 7.01
C TYR A 94 -11.14 -1.68 6.57
N LEU A 95 -11.62 -2.55 5.67
CA LEU A 95 -10.84 -3.67 5.16
C LEU A 95 -9.63 -3.21 4.34
N ASN A 96 -9.76 -2.12 3.56
CA ASN A 96 -8.61 -1.50 2.88
C ASN A 96 -7.56 -0.98 3.86
N ALA A 97 -7.98 -0.28 4.91
CA ALA A 97 -7.08 0.21 5.96
C ALA A 97 -6.34 -0.96 6.63
N ARG A 98 -7.05 -2.05 6.99
CA ARG A 98 -6.41 -3.25 7.55
C ARG A 98 -5.36 -3.86 6.63
N ARG A 99 -5.68 -4.04 5.35
CA ARG A 99 -4.71 -4.55 4.35
C ARG A 99 -3.48 -3.66 4.24
N LEU A 100 -3.63 -2.34 4.31
CA LEU A 100 -2.51 -1.41 4.31
C LEU A 100 -1.62 -1.58 5.54
N LEU A 101 -2.20 -1.74 6.74
CA LEU A 101 -1.45 -1.98 7.97
C LEU A 101 -0.72 -3.32 7.97
N GLU A 102 -1.35 -4.38 7.44
CA GLU A 102 -0.71 -5.68 7.25
C GLU A 102 0.52 -5.57 6.33
N ARG A 103 0.38 -4.86 5.20
CA ARG A 103 1.50 -4.59 4.30
C ARG A 103 2.61 -3.79 4.96
N ALA A 104 2.29 -2.72 5.69
CA ALA A 104 3.28 -1.90 6.37
C ALA A 104 4.08 -2.70 7.42
N ARG A 105 3.41 -3.55 8.21
CA ARG A 105 4.07 -4.46 9.16
C ARG A 105 5.01 -5.45 8.47
N GLY A 106 4.61 -6.00 7.34
CA GLY A 106 5.45 -6.92 6.55
C GLY A 106 6.72 -6.27 6.01
N LEU A 107 6.70 -4.98 5.68
CA LEU A 107 7.90 -4.25 5.26
C LEU A 107 8.84 -3.97 6.43
N GLN A 108 8.30 -3.56 7.58
CA GLN A 108 9.10 -3.31 8.79
C GLN A 108 9.81 -4.58 9.29
N SER A 109 9.14 -5.75 9.23
CA SER A 109 9.78 -7.00 9.61
C SER A 109 10.94 -7.38 8.69
N GLN A 110 10.84 -7.09 7.38
CA GLN A 110 11.91 -7.30 6.42
C GLN A 110 13.11 -6.36 6.66
N GLU A 111 12.85 -5.11 7.05
CA GLU A 111 13.91 -4.16 7.42
C GLU A 111 14.64 -4.61 8.69
N ASN A 112 13.93 -5.11 9.70
CA ASN A 112 14.53 -5.58 10.94
C ASN A 112 15.36 -6.87 10.80
N LEU A 113 15.19 -7.62 9.70
CA LEU A 113 15.92 -8.85 9.40
C LEU A 113 17.20 -8.62 8.59
N ARG A 114 17.46 -7.38 8.12
CA ARG A 114 18.63 -6.99 7.34
C ARG A 114 19.63 -6.23 8.19
#